data_AF-A0A8S0H4U6-F1
#
_entry.id   AF-A0A8S0H4U6-F1
#
_cell.length_a   1.000
_cell.length_b   1.000
_cell.length_c   1.000
_cell.angle_alpha   90.00
_cell.angle_beta   90.00
_cell.angle_gamma   90.00
#
_symmetry.space_group_name_H-M   'P 1'
#
loop_
_entity.id
_entity.type
_entity.pdbx_description
1 polymer ?
#
loop_
_entity_poly.entity_id
_entity_poly.type
_entity_poly.pdbx_seq_one_letter_code
_entity_poly.pdbx_strand_id
1 'polypeptide(L)'
;MELRHLRYFQVLGETLNFTRAAERLHIAQPPLSRQIQQLEDELGVLLLERGRPLRLTAAGRFFYEHSNRVLEQLGKVCDNTRRIGLGHKTWLGIGFAPRPCTACCRN
;
A
#
# COMPACT_ATOMS: atom_id res chain seq x y z
N MET A 1 -9.33 12.31 8.80
CA MET A 1 -8.91 10.99 8.27
C MET A 1 -7.40 10.97 8.26
N GLU A 2 -6.76 9.96 8.87
CA GLU A 2 -5.30 9.93 9.09
C GLU A 2 -4.66 8.70 8.44
N LEU A 3 -3.38 8.76 8.06
CA LEU A 3 -2.64 7.62 7.47
C LEU A 3 -2.63 6.37 8.35
N ARG A 4 -2.71 6.55 9.68
CA ARG A 4 -2.83 5.43 10.63
C ARG A 4 -4.13 4.65 10.42
N HIS A 5 -5.23 5.32 10.08
CA HIS A 5 -6.51 4.67 9.86
C HIS A 5 -6.46 3.75 8.62
N LEU A 6 -5.80 4.19 7.55
CA LEU A 6 -5.60 3.37 6.35
C LEU A 6 -4.79 2.10 6.67
N ARG A 7 -3.70 2.22 7.45
CA ARG A 7 -2.89 1.06 7.86
C ARG A 7 -3.69 0.08 8.72
N TYR A 8 -4.49 0.59 9.67
CA TYR A 8 -5.33 -0.25 10.51
C TYR A 8 -6.40 -0.98 9.72
N PHE A 9 -7.05 -0.28 8.79
CA PHE A 9 -8.04 -0.87 7.91
C PHE A 9 -7.42 -1.90 6.96
N GLN A 10 -6.22 -1.65 6.43
CA GLN A 10 -5.48 -2.62 5.61
C GLN A 10 -5.26 -3.94 6.37
N VAL A 11 -4.70 -3.89 7.58
CA VAL A 11 -4.44 -5.11 8.34
C VAL A 11 -5.74 -5.82 8.74
N LEU A 12 -6.80 -5.06 9.01
CA LEU A 12 -8.11 -5.63 9.30
C LEU A 12 -8.75 -6.29 8.06
N GLY A 13 -8.60 -5.70 6.89
CA GLY A 13 -9.07 -6.25 5.62
C GLY A 13 -8.35 -7.55 5.23
N GLU A 14 -7.06 -7.67 5.57
CA GLU A 14 -6.27 -8.91 5.37
C GLU A 14 -6.68 -10.03 6.33
N THR A 15 -6.94 -9.69 7.59
CA THR A 15 -7.15 -10.70 8.65
C THR A 15 -8.62 -11.08 8.84
N LEU A 16 -9.55 -10.20 8.44
CA LEU A 16 -11.00 -10.31 8.67
C LEU A 16 -11.33 -10.70 10.12
N ASN A 17 -10.52 -10.23 11.08
CA ASN A 17 -10.66 -10.54 12.48
C ASN A 17 -9.98 -9.46 13.33
N PHE A 18 -10.76 -8.76 14.15
CA PHE A 18 -10.26 -7.67 15.00
C PHE A 18 -9.16 -8.11 15.97
N THR A 19 -9.24 -9.32 16.54
CA THR A 19 -8.23 -9.84 17.46
C THR A 19 -6.92 -10.09 16.73
N ARG A 20 -6.96 -10.83 15.61
CA ARG A 20 -5.76 -11.09 14.79
C ARG A 20 -5.16 -9.82 14.20
N ALA A 21 -6.00 -8.85 13.82
CA ALA A 21 -5.55 -7.55 13.33
C ALA A 21 -4.79 -6.78 14.42
N ALA A 22 -5.35 -6.74 15.63
CA ALA A 22 -4.73 -6.07 16.78
C ALA A 22 -3.39 -6.72 17.16
N GLU A 23 -3.32 -8.06 17.13
CA GLU A 23 -2.08 -8.82 17.34
C GLU A 23 -1.01 -8.47 16.29
N ARG A 24 -1.36 -8.46 14.99
CA ARG A 24 -0.41 -8.08 13.91
C ARG A 24 0.06 -6.63 14.01
N LEU A 25 -0.79 -5.74 14.51
CA LEU A 25 -0.47 -4.32 14.70
C LEU A 25 0.23 -4.05 16.04
N HIS A 26 0.39 -5.06 16.91
CA HIS A 26 0.91 -4.93 18.28
C HIS A 26 0.17 -3.86 19.10
N ILE A 27 -1.14 -3.76 18.94
CA ILE A 27 -2.01 -2.85 19.68
C ILE A 27 -3.13 -3.61 20.39
N ALA A 28 -3.77 -2.95 21.35
CA ALA A 28 -4.99 -3.49 21.96
C ALA A 28 -6.17 -3.45 20.96
N GLN A 29 -7.13 -4.36 21.12
CA GLN A 29 -8.33 -4.41 20.28
C GLN A 29 -9.31 -3.22 20.48
N PRO A 30 -9.54 -2.68 21.70
CA PRO A 30 -10.43 -1.52 21.89
C PRO A 30 -10.06 -0.23 21.12
N PRO A 31 -8.78 0.17 21.01
CA PRO A 31 -8.42 1.30 20.16
C PRO A 31 -8.59 0.99 18.68
N LEU A 32 -8.29 -0.23 18.22
CA LEU A 32 -8.49 -0.61 16.81
C LEU A 32 -9.96 -0.44 16.41
N SER A 33 -10.89 -1.00 17.19
CA SER A 33 -12.33 -0.88 16.90
C SER A 33 -12.79 0.59 16.82
N ARG A 34 -12.35 1.43 17.77
CA ARG A 34 -12.66 2.87 17.79
C ARG A 34 -12.13 3.60 16.56
N GLN A 35 -10.91 3.28 16.13
CA GLN A 35 -10.30 3.92 14.95
C GLN A 35 -11.04 3.55 13.65
N ILE A 36 -11.52 2.32 13.55
CA ILE A 36 -12.33 1.88 12.41
C ILE A 36 -13.72 2.49 12.46
N GLN A 37 -14.34 2.60 13.64
CA GLN A 37 -15.62 3.30 13.78
C GLN A 37 -15.50 4.78 13.35
N GLN A 38 -14.47 5.48 13.82
CA GLN A 38 -14.19 6.86 13.38
C GLN A 38 -14.01 6.94 11.88
N LEU A 39 -13.37 5.93 11.27
CA LEU A 39 -13.22 5.84 9.82
C LEU A 39 -14.56 5.78 9.09
N GLU A 40 -15.46 4.91 9.56
CA GLU A 40 -16.79 4.73 9.01
C GLU A 40 -17.64 5.99 9.19
N ASP A 41 -17.54 6.65 10.36
CA ASP A 41 -18.26 7.89 10.66
C ASP A 41 -17.78 9.05 9.78
N GLU A 42 -16.47 9.19 9.58
CA GLU A 42 -15.90 10.22 8.70
C GLU A 42 -16.27 10.03 7.22
N LEU A 43 -16.38 8.77 6.77
CA LEU A 43 -16.77 8.44 5.40
C LEU A 43 -18.30 8.40 5.21
N GLY A 44 -19.06 8.35 6.30
CA GLY A 44 -20.52 8.20 6.28
C GLY A 44 -21.00 6.86 5.72
N VAL A 45 -20.13 5.86 5.63
CA VAL A 45 -20.45 4.54 5.06
C VAL A 45 -19.86 3.42 5.91
N LEU A 46 -20.58 2.31 6.00
CA LEU A 46 -20.09 1.09 6.64
C LEU A 46 -19.12 0.37 5.71
N LEU A 47 -17.90 0.16 6.18
CA LEU A 47 -16.86 -0.57 5.46
C LEU A 47 -16.88 -2.05 5.85
N LEU A 48 -17.39 -2.38 7.04
CA LEU A 48 -17.44 -3.72 7.58
C LEU A 48 -18.87 -4.16 7.88
N GLU A 49 -19.14 -5.41 7.54
CA GLU A 49 -20.34 -6.11 7.96
C GLU A 49 -20.03 -6.89 9.24
N ARG A 50 -20.71 -6.52 10.34
CA ARG A 50 -20.52 -7.11 11.67
C ARG A 50 -21.17 -8.48 11.75
N GLY A 51 -20.53 -9.46 11.14
CA GLY A 51 -20.81 -10.89 11.29
C GLY A 51 -19.71 -11.62 12.06
N ARG A 52 -20.01 -12.82 12.57
CA ARG A 52 -18.99 -13.84 12.85
C ARG A 52 -19.18 -14.92 11.78
N PRO A 53 -18.37 -14.94 10.70
CA PRO A 53 -17.12 -14.19 10.49
C PRO A 53 -17.31 -12.75 10.01
N LEU A 54 -16.32 -11.88 10.28
CA LEU A 54 -16.29 -10.49 9.83
C LEU A 54 -16.15 -10.44 8.31
N ARG A 55 -16.87 -9.53 7.65
CA ARG A 55 -16.84 -9.38 6.19
C ARG A 55 -16.68 -7.93 5.77
N LEU A 56 -16.08 -7.71 4.60
CA LEU A 56 -15.99 -6.39 3.97
C LEU A 56 -17.24 -6.13 3.12
N THR A 57 -17.82 -4.94 3.28
CA THR A 57 -18.89 -4.46 2.40
C THR A 57 -18.33 -4.16 1.00
N ALA A 58 -19.19 -3.87 0.02
CA ALA A 58 -18.74 -3.43 -1.30
C ALA A 58 -17.86 -2.17 -1.20
N ALA A 59 -18.28 -1.20 -0.39
CA ALA A 59 -17.50 0.00 -0.08
C ALA A 59 -16.19 -0.34 0.63
N GLY A 60 -16.20 -1.27 1.59
CA GLY A 60 -15.01 -1.75 2.28
C GLY A 60 -13.97 -2.39 1.36
N ARG A 61 -14.40 -3.20 0.39
CA ARG A 61 -13.49 -3.81 -0.61
C ARG A 61 -12.86 -2.76 -1.51
N PHE A 62 -13.68 -1.83 -2.02
CA PHE A 62 -13.19 -0.71 -2.82
C PHE A 62 -12.18 0.12 -2.03
N PHE A 63 -12.53 0.50 -0.80
CA PHE A 63 -11.65 1.28 0.06
C PHE A 63 -10.35 0.53 0.39
N TYR A 64 -10.40 -0.79 0.62
CA TYR A 64 -9.22 -1.62 0.87
C TYR A 64 -8.24 -1.61 -0.32
N GLU A 65 -8.72 -1.88 -1.53
CA GLU A 65 -7.88 -1.90 -2.73
C GLU A 65 -7.24 -0.54 -3.00
N HIS A 66 -8.02 0.53 -2.88
CA HIS A 66 -7.52 1.89 -3.11
C HIS A 66 -6.55 2.35 -2.01
N SER A 67 -6.83 2.03 -0.75
CA SER A 67 -5.94 2.36 0.37
C SER A 67 -4.56 1.72 0.22
N ASN A 68 -4.50 0.46 -0.23
CA ASN A 68 -3.23 -0.22 -0.49
C ASN A 68 -2.40 0.52 -1.55
N ARG A 69 -3.03 0.93 -2.65
CA ARG A 69 -2.34 1.68 -3.72
C ARG A 69 -1.81 3.02 -3.23
N VAL A 70 -2.62 3.75 -2.45
CA VAL A 70 -2.22 5.05 -1.90
C VAL A 70 -1.02 4.90 -0.94
N LEU A 71 -1.06 3.92 -0.04
CA LEU A 71 0.04 3.66 0.89
C LEU A 71 1.33 3.24 0.15
N GLU A 72 1.21 2.44 -0.89
CA GLU A 72 2.35 2.05 -1.74
C GLU A 72 2.93 3.25 -2.48
N GLN A 73 2.08 4.10 -3.07
CA GLN A 73 2.51 5.32 -3.75
C GLN A 73 3.21 6.28 -2.79
N LEU A 74 2.67 6.46 -1.58
CA LEU A 74 3.30 7.27 -0.54
C LEU A 74 4.69 6.73 -0.17
N GLY A 75 4.83 5.41 -0.02
CA GLY A 75 6.12 4.76 0.19
C GLY A 75 7.13 5.09 -0.92
N LYS A 76 6.72 4.92 -2.19
CA LYS A 76 7.55 5.24 -3.36
C LYS A 76 7.96 6.72 -3.39
N VAL A 77 7.05 7.64 -3.08
CA VAL A 77 7.34 9.08 -3.04
C VAL A 77 8.37 9.39 -1.94
N CYS A 78 8.20 8.84 -0.74
CA CYS A 78 9.16 8.98 0.35
C CYS A 78 10.54 8.43 -0.02
N ASP A 79 10.59 7.23 -0.59
CA ASP A 79 11.84 6.59 -0.99
C ASP A 79 12.54 7.36 -2.11
N ASN A 80 11.80 7.79 -3.14
CA ASN A 80 12.36 8.59 -4.23
C ASN A 80 12.87 9.94 -3.74
N THR A 81 12.12 10.61 -2.86
CA THR A 81 12.55 11.89 -2.24
C THR A 81 13.84 11.68 -1.45
N ARG A 82 13.94 10.58 -0.68
CA ARG A 82 15.15 10.23 0.06
C ARG A 82 16.33 9.98 -0.88
N ARG A 83 16.11 9.29 -2.00
CA ARG A 83 17.14 9.04 -3.02
C ARG A 83 17.65 10.33 -3.68
N ILE A 84 16.75 11.26 -3.99
CA ILE A 84 17.10 12.58 -4.54
C ILE A 84 17.88 13.39 -3.50
N GLY A 85 17.39 13.45 -2.26
CA GLY A 85 18.04 14.19 -1.17
C GLY A 85 19.41 13.65 -0.78
N LEU A 86 19.64 12.34 -0.90
CA LEU A 86 20.95 11.70 -0.67
C LEU A 86 21.92 11.86 -1.86
N GLY A 87 21.56 12.61 -2.90
CA GLY A 87 22.48 12.97 -3.98
C GLY A 87 22.97 11.78 -4.80
N HIS A 88 22.20 10.69 -4.90
CA HIS A 88 22.54 9.57 -5.77
C HIS A 88 22.45 9.99 -7.25
N LYS A 89 23.51 10.62 -7.75
CA LYS A 89 23.83 10.69 -9.18
C LYS A 89 24.04 9.26 -9.67
N THR A 90 22.97 8.61 -10.10
CA THR A 90 23.07 7.32 -10.78
C THR A 90 23.46 7.62 -12.23
N TRP A 91 24.77 7.64 -12.49
CA TRP A 91 25.29 7.52 -13.84
C TRP A 91 24.89 6.13 -14.35
N LEU A 92 23.89 6.07 -15.22
CA LEU A 92 23.51 4.87 -15.95
C LEU A 92 24.13 4.95 -17.35
N GLY A 93 25.38 4.48 -17.45
CA GLY A 93 26.07 4.34 -18.73
C GLY A 93 25.49 3.15 -19.49
N ILE A 94 24.58 3.40 -20.43
CA ILE A 94 24.10 2.36 -21.35
C ILE A 94 25.12 2.23 -22.48
N GLY A 95 26.04 1.28 -22.32
CA GLY A 95 26.94 0.87 -23.40
C GLY A 95 26.20 -0.03 -24.37
N PHE A 96 25.84 0.49 -25.54
CA PHE A 96 25.37 -0.34 -26.65
C PHE A 96 26.59 -0.85 -27.42
N ALA A 97 26.82 -2.16 -27.42
CA ALA A 97 27.81 -2.78 -28.30
C ALA A 97 27.16 -2.92 -29.69
N PRO A 98 27.56 -2.14 -30.71
CA PRO A 98 27.14 -2.42 -32.07
C PRO A 98 27.67 -3.79 -32.46
N ARG A 99 26.79 -4.68 -32.93
CA ARG A 99 27.23 -5.96 -33.53
C ARG A 99 28.08 -5.62 -34.76
N PRO A 100 29.30 -6.18 -34.91
CA PRO A 100 30.02 -6.05 -36.16
C PRO A 100 29.21 -6.75 -37.25
N CYS A 101 28.76 -5.96 -38.24
CA CYS A 101 28.08 -6.47 -39.41
C CYS A 101 29.11 -7.24 -40.25
N THR A 102 29.09 -8.57 -40.20
CA THR A 102 30.03 -9.45 -40.95
C THR A 102 29.66 -9.64 -42.42
N ALA A 103 28.78 -8.81 -42.97
CA ALA A 103 28.28 -8.93 -44.33
C ALA A 103 28.58 -7.68 -45.17
N CYS A 104 29.85 -7.28 -45.29
CA CYS A 104 30.27 -6.39 -46.38
C CYS A 104 31.78 -6.42 -46.57
N CYS A 105 32.31 -7.48 -47.18
CA CYS A 105 33.58 -7.47 -47.92
C CYS A 105 33.66 -8.75 -48.74
N ARG A 106 32.97 -8.74 -49.89
CA ARG A 106 33.26 -9.65 -51.00
C ARG A 106 33.03 -8.88 -52.31
N ASN A 107 34.09 -8.22 -52.77
CA ASN A 107 34.54 -8.30 -54.17
C ASN A 107 36.00 -7.85 -54.24
#